data_AF-A0A0C9VH42-F1
#
_entry.id   AF-A0A0C9VH42-F1
#
_cell.length_a   1.000
_cell.length_b   1.000
_cell.length_c   1.000
_cell.angle_alpha   90.00
_cell.angle_beta   90.00
_cell.angle_gamma   90.00
#
_symmetry.space_group_name_H-M   'P 1'
#
loop_
_entity.id
_entity.type
_entity.pdbx_description
1 polymer ?
#
loop_
_entity_poly.entity_id
_entity_poly.type
_entity_poly.pdbx_seq_one_letter_code
_entity_poly.pdbx_strand_id
1 'polypeptide(L)'
;MKRISYQTFAFGEGTQLVYKDSDLHYTAVQSRVNAVVMFGDPNKGQALPGVLNGRSLTICPVGDIICLGGQIITSVHLGYGANTAQAASFVVSHI
;
A
#
# COMPACT_ATOMS: atom_id res chain seq x y z
N MET A 1 22.82 10.90 -12.22
CA MET A 1 21.96 9.85 -12.81
C MET A 1 20.58 9.94 -12.18
N LYS A 2 19.53 10.27 -12.93
CA LYS A 2 18.14 10.16 -12.45
C LYS A 2 17.85 8.68 -12.26
N ARG A 3 17.70 8.22 -11.01
CA ARG A 3 17.19 6.87 -10.74
C ARG A 3 15.73 6.84 -11.19
N ILE A 4 15.35 5.82 -11.96
CA ILE A 4 13.93 5.56 -12.24
C ILE A 4 13.33 5.07 -10.93
N SER A 5 12.44 5.88 -10.36
CA SER A 5 11.74 5.60 -9.12
C SER A 5 10.31 5.16 -9.41
N TYR A 6 9.89 4.06 -8.82
CA TYR A 6 8.55 3.49 -8.98
C TYR A 6 7.66 3.84 -7.78
N GLN A 7 6.36 3.92 -8.03
CA GLN A 7 5.32 4.05 -7.02
C GLN A 7 4.30 2.95 -7.22
N THR A 8 3.82 2.36 -6.12
CA THR A 8 2.83 1.28 -6.16
C THR A 8 1.57 1.69 -5.42
N PHE A 9 0.42 1.53 -6.07
CA PHE A 9 -0.90 1.76 -5.49
C PHE A 9 -1.75 0.50 -5.64
N ALA A 10 -2.40 0.08 -4.56
CA ALA A 10 -3.24 -1.10 -4.56
C ALA A 10 -4.50 -0.93 -3.70
N PHE A 11 -5.57 -1.60 -4.07
CA PHE A 11 -6.87 -1.56 -3.40
C PHE A 11 -7.43 -2.97 -3.18
N GLY A 12 -7.98 -3.23 -1.99
CA GLY A 12 -8.57 -4.53 -1.63
C GLY A 12 -7.57 -5.67 -1.80
N GLU A 13 -7.98 -6.77 -2.43
CA GLU A 13 -7.11 -7.93 -2.71
C GLU A 13 -5.84 -7.59 -3.52
N GLY A 14 -5.82 -6.46 -4.23
CA GLY A 14 -4.63 -5.98 -4.92
C GLY A 14 -3.46 -5.71 -3.96
N THR A 15 -3.72 -5.41 -2.69
CA THR A 15 -2.65 -5.16 -1.70
C THR A 15 -1.90 -6.46 -1.39
N GLN A 16 -2.58 -7.61 -1.38
CA GLN A 16 -1.94 -8.91 -1.18
C GLN A 16 -0.96 -9.26 -2.30
N LEU A 17 -1.22 -8.78 -3.51
CA LEU A 17 -0.27 -8.92 -4.62
C LEU A 17 0.99 -8.08 -4.37
N VAL A 18 0.86 -6.89 -3.78
CA VAL A 18 2.02 -6.06 -3.39
C VAL A 18 2.89 -6.78 -2.37
N TYR A 19 2.31 -7.43 -1.37
CA TYR A 19 3.07 -8.25 -0.42
C TYR A 19 3.86 -9.36 -1.12
N LYS A 20 3.17 -10.18 -1.94
CA LYS A 20 3.79 -11.31 -2.66
C LYS A 20 4.90 -10.84 -3.60
N ASP A 21 4.65 -9.81 -4.38
CA ASP A 21 5.63 -9.24 -5.30
C ASP A 21 6.86 -8.71 -4.55
N SER A 22 6.63 -8.01 -3.44
CA SER A 22 7.70 -7.48 -2.59
C SER A 22 8.57 -8.60 -2.02
N ASP A 23 7.98 -9.73 -1.61
CA ASP A 23 8.69 -10.89 -1.08
C ASP A 23 9.49 -11.65 -2.16
N LEU A 24 9.04 -11.62 -3.41
CA LEU A 24 9.67 -12.30 -4.54
C LEU A 24 10.84 -11.53 -5.17
N HIS A 25 10.96 -10.22 -4.89
CA HIS A 25 11.95 -9.36 -5.51
C HIS A 25 13.22 -9.15 -4.68
N TYR A 26 14.38 -9.12 -5.34
CA TYR A 26 15.66 -8.77 -4.72
C TYR A 26 15.66 -7.32 -4.20
N THR A 27 16.42 -7.06 -3.13
CA THR A 27 16.57 -5.74 -2.48
C THR A 27 16.93 -4.60 -3.45
N ALA A 28 17.68 -4.90 -4.52
CA ALA A 28 18.02 -3.94 -5.56
C ALA A 28 16.79 -3.40 -6.32
N VAL A 29 15.75 -4.23 -6.52
CA VAL A 29 14.49 -3.80 -7.15
C VAL A 29 13.66 -3.00 -6.15
N GLN A 30 13.49 -3.52 -4.92
CA GLN A 30 12.77 -2.82 -3.84
C GLN A 30 13.33 -1.41 -3.59
N SER A 31 14.66 -1.23 -3.68
CA SER A 31 15.31 0.08 -3.49
C SER A 31 14.86 1.17 -4.47
N ARG A 32 14.30 0.79 -5.62
CA ARG A 32 13.79 1.69 -6.66
C ARG A 32 12.34 2.11 -6.41
N VAL A 33 11.64 1.49 -5.47
CA VAL A 33 10.30 1.90 -5.09
C VAL A 33 10.40 2.98 -4.03
N ASN A 34 9.85 4.14 -4.32
CA ASN A 34 9.91 5.30 -3.43
C ASN A 34 8.79 5.29 -2.40
N ALA A 35 7.60 4.86 -2.80
CA ALA A 35 6.42 4.81 -1.94
C ALA A 35 5.49 3.66 -2.36
N VAL A 36 4.85 3.05 -1.36
CA VAL A 36 3.78 2.06 -1.53
C VAL A 36 2.55 2.57 -0.78
N VAL A 37 1.41 2.67 -1.45
CA VAL A 37 0.14 3.03 -0.83
C VAL A 37 -0.88 1.90 -1.01
N MET A 38 -1.44 1.43 0.10
CA MET A 38 -2.40 0.32 0.14
C MET A 38 -3.70 0.80 0.77
N PHE A 39 -4.80 0.65 0.04
CA PHE A 39 -6.15 0.98 0.50
C PHE A 39 -6.93 -0.32 0.75
N GLY A 40 -7.59 -0.46 1.89
CA GLY A 40 -8.47 -1.60 2.13
C GLY A 40 -7.71 -2.92 2.27
N ASP A 41 -6.53 -2.87 2.87
CA ASP A 41 -5.58 -3.98 2.91
C ASP A 41 -6.04 -5.11 3.85
N PRO A 42 -6.34 -6.31 3.34
CA PRO A 42 -6.72 -7.45 4.18
C PRO A 42 -5.60 -7.91 5.11
N ASN A 43 -4.35 -7.62 4.76
CA ASN A 43 -3.16 -7.98 5.53
C ASN A 43 -2.66 -6.84 6.42
N LYS A 44 -3.53 -5.85 6.73
CA LYS A 44 -3.17 -4.70 7.56
C LYS A 44 -2.43 -5.14 8.83
N GLY A 45 -1.23 -4.60 9.01
CA GLY A 45 -0.35 -4.92 10.14
C GLY A 45 0.77 -5.89 9.80
N GLN A 46 0.70 -6.57 8.65
CA GLN A 46 1.84 -7.25 8.05
C GLN A 46 2.85 -6.22 7.52
N ALA A 47 4.10 -6.35 7.94
CA ALA A 47 5.20 -5.53 7.43
C ALA A 47 5.55 -5.93 5.99
N LEU A 48 5.86 -4.94 5.14
CA LEU A 48 6.51 -5.20 3.85
C LEU A 48 8.00 -5.54 4.08
N PRO A 49 8.64 -6.29 3.18
CA PRO A 49 10.05 -6.63 3.34
C PRO A 49 10.98 -5.43 3.13
N GLY A 50 12.14 -5.50 3.80
CA GLY A 50 13.28 -4.62 3.53
C GLY A 50 12.96 -3.13 3.65
N VAL A 51 13.42 -2.34 2.66
CA VAL A 51 13.26 -0.88 2.65
C VAL A 51 11.82 -0.42 2.41
N LEU A 52 10.95 -1.31 1.93
CA LEU A 52 9.56 -0.98 1.61
C LEU A 52 8.73 -0.74 2.87
N ASN A 53 9.06 -1.38 4.00
CA ASN A 53 8.35 -1.18 5.26
C ASN A 53 8.38 0.28 5.74
N GLY A 54 9.52 0.95 5.53
CA GLY A 54 9.69 2.37 5.87
C GLY A 54 9.16 3.33 4.81
N ARG A 55 8.60 2.80 3.71
CA ARG A 55 8.11 3.55 2.55
C ARG A 55 6.64 3.23 2.25
N SER A 56 5.95 2.58 3.17
CA SER A 56 4.56 2.16 2.98
C SER A 56 3.57 2.98 3.80
N LEU A 57 2.41 3.18 3.21
CA LEU A 57 1.24 3.76 3.86
C LEU A 57 0.04 2.85 3.62
N THR A 58 -0.48 2.26 4.70
CA THR A 58 -1.74 1.51 4.67
C THR A 58 -2.87 2.37 5.21
N ILE A 59 -3.94 2.52 4.43
CA ILE A 59 -5.12 3.30 4.79
C ILE A 59 -6.29 2.34 4.98
N CYS A 60 -6.79 2.26 6.21
CA CYS A 60 -7.89 1.39 6.63
C CYS A 60 -8.79 2.14 7.62
N PRO A 61 -9.85 2.79 7.12
CA PRO A 61 -10.84 3.48 7.96
C PRO A 61 -11.53 2.52 8.92
N VAL A 62 -12.00 3.07 10.04
CA VAL A 62 -12.79 2.30 11.02
C VAL A 62 -14.08 1.83 10.36
N GLY A 63 -14.40 0.54 10.50
CA GLY A 63 -15.60 -0.08 9.91
C GLY A 63 -15.37 -0.70 8.53
N ASP A 64 -14.16 -0.65 7.97
CA ASP A 64 -13.80 -1.48 6.84
C ASP A 64 -13.53 -2.92 7.31
N ILE A 65 -14.45 -3.84 6.95
CA ILE A 65 -14.39 -5.24 7.34
C ILE A 65 -13.28 -6.00 6.58
N ILE A 66 -12.91 -5.54 5.38
CA ILE A 66 -11.82 -6.17 4.60
C ILE A 66 -10.50 -6.01 5.34
N CYS A 67 -10.23 -4.82 5.91
CA CYS A 67 -9.05 -4.56 6.72
C CYS A 67 -8.97 -5.39 8.02
N LEU A 68 -10.04 -6.11 8.37
CA LEU A 68 -10.09 -7.02 9.51
C LEU A 68 -9.94 -8.50 9.07
N GLY A 69 -9.59 -8.75 7.82
CA GLY A 69 -9.50 -10.09 7.22
C GLY A 69 -10.86 -10.67 6.83
N GLY A 70 -11.93 -9.85 6.84
CA GLY A 70 -13.24 -10.27 6.37
C GLY A 70 -13.39 -10.12 4.86
N GLN A 71 -14.58 -10.48 4.36
CA GLN A 71 -14.90 -10.52 2.93
C GLN A 71 -16.17 -9.72 2.58
N ILE A 72 -16.68 -8.94 3.53
CA ILE A 72 -17.91 -8.16 3.36
C ILE A 72 -17.53 -6.74 2.90
N ILE A 73 -18.01 -6.37 1.72
CA ILE A 73 -17.83 -5.03 1.17
C ILE A 73 -18.85 -4.08 1.81
N THR A 74 -18.36 -3.10 2.55
CA THR A 74 -19.17 -2.03 3.16
C THR A 74 -19.04 -0.73 2.37
N SER A 75 -19.92 0.24 2.64
CA SER A 75 -19.78 1.59 2.06
C SER A 75 -18.47 2.27 2.48
N VAL A 76 -17.94 1.94 3.66
CA VAL A 76 -16.62 2.39 4.14
C VAL A 76 -15.51 1.87 3.22
N HIS A 77 -15.56 0.59 2.83
CA HIS A 77 -14.57 -0.01 1.93
C HIS A 77 -14.59 0.61 0.52
N LEU A 78 -15.72 1.15 0.07
CA LEU A 78 -15.83 1.82 -1.22
C LEU A 78 -15.49 3.33 -1.16
N GLY A 79 -15.25 3.86 0.04
CA GLY A 79 -15.13 5.30 0.31
C GLY A 79 -13.73 5.91 0.13
N TYR A 80 -12.75 5.17 -0.36
CA TYR A 80 -11.33 5.59 -0.36
C TYR A 80 -10.99 6.80 -1.23
N GLY A 81 -11.90 7.26 -2.08
CA GLY A 81 -11.75 8.53 -2.78
C GLY A 81 -11.43 9.69 -1.84
N ALA A 82 -11.98 9.68 -0.62
CA ALA A 82 -11.72 10.67 0.41
C ALA A 82 -10.26 10.70 0.91
N ASN A 83 -9.49 9.63 0.71
CA ASN A 83 -8.11 9.49 1.20
C ASN A 83 -7.05 9.78 0.13
N THR A 84 -7.46 10.11 -1.09
CA THR A 84 -6.55 10.33 -2.22
C THR A 84 -5.56 11.47 -1.97
N ALA A 85 -5.97 12.54 -1.30
CA ALA A 85 -5.07 13.65 -0.93
C ALA A 85 -3.97 13.21 0.05
N GLN A 86 -4.32 12.42 1.08
CA GLN A 86 -3.36 11.86 2.03
C GLN A 86 -2.35 10.95 1.32
N ALA A 87 -2.82 10.08 0.44
CA ALA A 87 -1.98 9.18 -0.35
C ALA A 87 -1.02 9.96 -1.27
N ALA A 88 -1.52 10.99 -1.95
CA ALA A 88 -0.70 11.84 -2.81
C ALA A 88 0.37 12.58 -2.01
N SER A 89 0.02 13.18 -0.87
CA SER A 89 0.99 13.86 0.01
C SER A 89 2.07 12.91 0.52
N PHE A 90 1.72 11.67 0.88
CA PHE A 90 2.69 10.66 1.27
C PHE A 90 3.66 10.32 0.13
N VAL A 91 3.15 10.13 -1.08
CA VAL A 91 4.03 9.86 -2.24
C VAL A 91 4.96 11.05 -2.50
N VAL A 92 4.44 12.28 -2.43
CA VAL A 92 5.24 13.50 -2.60
C VAL A 92 6.35 13.64 -1.55
N SER A 93 6.13 13.17 -0.31
CA SER A 93 7.17 13.22 0.72
C SER A 93 8.27 12.15 0.56
N HIS A 94 8.17 11.28 -0.46
CA HIS A 94 9.09 10.16 -0.71
C HIS A 94 9.73 10.20 -2.12
N ILE A 95 9.52 11.28 -2.88
CA ILE A 95 10.15 11.51 -4.21
C ILE A 95 11.37 12.41 -4.13
#